data_AF-Q947H4-F1
#
_entry.id   AF-Q947H4-F1
#
_cell.length_a   1.000
_cell.length_b   1.000
_cell.length_c   1.000
_cell.angle_alpha   90.00
_cell.angle_beta   90.00
_cell.angle_gamma   90.00
#
_symmetry.space_group_name_H-M   'P 1'
#
loop_
_entity.id
_entity.type
_entity.pdbx_description
1 polymer ?
#
loop_
_entity_poly.entity_id
_entity_poly.type
_entity_poly.pdbx_seq_one_letter_code
_entity_poly.pdbx_strand_id
1 'polypeptide(L)'
;MSSKISLLLICLFILHLCAAASVRGRKIGIYEIKKGDFSVKITNYGATIISVLLPDKHGKIGDVVLGYDTIKEYKNDTSYFGAALGRVANRIGGAQFTLNGTHYKLVANEGVNMLHGGLKGFSKVVWKVSKYVRHGPSPYITLTYYSADGEEGFPGDVLVSVTYALKDPYKLSVVFKARALNKATPINLSHHPYWNIGGHNSGDVLSQVLQIYASHITPLDKQHIPTGEISPVKNTPYDFLKPRKVGSRIDKIQNGYDINYALDSSRKMKPVAIVFDKKSGRVMDIKATAPGVQFYTANFVINTKGKGGYVYQPHSALCLETQGFPDAVNHPNFPSTIVIPGKTYLHSVLYTFSIKK
;
A
#
# COMPACT_ATOMS: atom_id res chain seq x y z
N MET A 1 -23.13 55.20 38.93
CA MET A 1 -23.65 55.07 37.54
C MET A 1 -22.53 54.56 36.65
N SER A 2 -22.83 53.50 35.90
CA SER A 2 -22.14 52.93 34.73
C SER A 2 -20.62 52.70 34.82
N SER A 3 -20.14 51.47 35.02
CA SER A 3 -20.22 50.28 34.15
C SER A 3 -19.52 50.44 32.80
N LYS A 4 -18.62 49.48 32.56
CA LYS A 4 -18.16 48.88 31.29
C LYS A 4 -16.68 49.12 30.93
N ILE A 5 -16.08 47.97 30.63
CA ILE A 5 -14.86 47.71 29.86
C ILE A 5 -13.57 47.66 30.69
N SER A 6 -13.32 46.48 31.27
CA SER A 6 -12.15 45.68 30.86
C SER A 6 -12.29 44.25 31.42
N LEU A 7 -13.18 43.47 30.82
CA LEU A 7 -13.30 42.02 31.04
C LEU A 7 -13.04 41.26 29.73
N LEU A 8 -12.14 41.79 28.89
CA LEU A 8 -11.84 41.25 27.56
C LEU A 8 -10.42 40.68 27.42
N LEU A 9 -9.67 40.58 28.52
CA LEU A 9 -8.26 40.13 28.51
C LEU A 9 -7.98 38.85 29.31
N ILE A 10 -9.01 38.18 29.84
CA ILE A 10 -8.87 36.89 30.56
C ILE A 10 -9.61 35.73 29.83
N CYS A 11 -10.29 35.98 28.72
CA CYS A 11 -11.01 34.94 27.94
C CYS A 11 -10.31 34.48 26.65
N LEU A 12 -9.03 34.82 26.42
CA LEU A 12 -8.30 34.44 25.20
C LEU A 12 -7.15 33.44 25.40
N PHE A 13 -7.01 32.85 26.59
CA PHE A 13 -5.93 31.88 26.88
C PHE A 13 -6.39 30.50 27.37
N ILE A 14 -7.67 30.14 27.19
CA ILE A 14 -8.17 28.77 27.45
C ILE A 14 -9.17 28.37 26.35
N LEU A 15 -8.71 28.29 25.10
CA LEU A 15 -9.52 27.70 24.03
C LEU A 15 -8.72 26.89 23.01
N HIS A 16 -7.60 26.29 23.44
CA HIS A 16 -6.79 25.36 22.63
C HIS A 16 -6.39 24.06 23.36
N LEU A 17 -7.08 23.70 24.44
CA LEU A 17 -7.04 22.35 24.99
C LEU A 17 -8.47 21.83 25.16
N CYS A 18 -8.66 20.54 24.85
CA CYS A 18 -9.92 19.78 24.84
C CYS A 18 -10.77 19.87 23.56
N ALA A 19 -10.17 19.50 22.42
CA ALA A 19 -10.90 18.73 21.40
C ALA A 19 -10.57 17.24 21.53
N ALA A 20 -10.75 16.70 22.74
CA ALA A 20 -10.85 15.27 22.98
C ALA A 20 -12.31 14.96 23.32
N ALA A 21 -12.82 13.86 22.74
CA ALA A 21 -14.15 13.29 22.93
C ALA A 21 -15.32 13.93 22.15
N SER A 22 -15.34 13.67 20.83
CA SER A 22 -16.55 13.20 20.14
C SER A 22 -16.16 12.64 18.76
N VAL A 23 -15.68 11.39 18.71
CA VAL A 23 -15.73 10.63 17.45
C VAL A 23 -17.16 10.09 17.32
N ARG A 24 -18.08 10.96 16.88
CA ARG A 24 -19.28 10.47 16.17
C ARG A 24 -18.74 9.61 15.03
N GLY A 25 -19.11 8.33 15.03
CA GLY A 25 -18.52 7.30 14.16
C GLY A 25 -18.36 7.82 12.72
N ARG A 26 -17.13 7.87 12.22
CA ARG A 26 -16.87 8.29 10.83
C ARG A 26 -17.63 7.33 9.92
N LYS A 27 -18.55 7.86 9.11
CA LYS A 27 -19.33 7.05 8.17
C LYS A 27 -18.37 6.34 7.22
N ILE A 28 -18.47 5.01 7.16
CA ILE A 28 -17.76 4.21 6.15
C ILE A 28 -18.57 4.26 4.87
N GLY A 29 -17.90 4.50 3.75
CA GLY A 29 -18.53 4.61 2.43
C GLY A 29 -17.61 4.11 1.34
N ILE A 30 -18.22 3.86 0.18
CA ILE A 30 -17.54 3.52 -1.07
C ILE A 30 -17.62 4.74 -1.99
N TYR A 31 -16.49 5.13 -2.56
CA TYR A 31 -16.31 6.31 -3.38
C TYR A 31 -15.75 5.88 -4.73
N GLU A 32 -16.36 6.34 -5.81
CA GLU A 32 -15.90 6.06 -7.16
C GLU A 32 -15.20 7.30 -7.73
N ILE A 33 -14.04 7.15 -8.34
CA ILE A 33 -13.47 8.15 -9.25
C ILE A 33 -13.53 7.56 -10.65
N LYS A 34 -14.07 8.30 -11.62
CA LYS A 34 -14.32 7.77 -12.97
C LYS A 34 -13.97 8.79 -14.05
N LYS A 35 -13.32 8.30 -15.10
CA LYS A 35 -12.93 9.07 -16.28
C LYS A 35 -13.07 8.21 -17.53
N GLY A 36 -14.08 8.52 -18.35
CA GLY A 36 -14.45 7.68 -19.48
C GLY A 36 -14.87 6.27 -19.02
N ASP A 37 -14.24 5.27 -19.61
CA ASP A 37 -14.38 3.85 -19.30
C ASP A 37 -13.37 3.35 -18.24
N PHE A 38 -12.54 4.24 -17.69
CA PHE A 38 -11.66 3.95 -16.55
C PHE A 38 -12.32 4.36 -15.23
N SER A 39 -12.50 3.41 -14.30
CA SER A 39 -13.08 3.69 -12.98
C SER A 39 -12.32 3.00 -11.86
N VAL A 40 -12.19 3.67 -10.72
CA VAL A 40 -11.63 3.09 -9.50
C VAL A 40 -12.60 3.35 -8.35
N LYS A 41 -12.92 2.30 -7.60
CA LYS A 41 -13.69 2.41 -6.36
C LYS A 41 -12.76 2.27 -5.17
N ILE A 42 -12.96 3.12 -4.16
CA ILE A 42 -12.18 3.19 -2.94
C ILE A 42 -13.14 3.20 -1.75
N THR A 43 -12.86 2.47 -0.68
CA THR A 43 -13.53 2.67 0.62
C THR A 43 -12.63 3.45 1.57
N ASN A 44 -13.23 4.29 2.42
CA ASN A 44 -12.47 5.00 3.45
C ASN A 44 -12.13 4.13 4.66
N TYR A 45 -12.60 2.88 4.73
CA TYR A 45 -12.03 1.88 5.64
C TYR A 45 -10.72 1.35 5.05
N GLY A 46 -9.60 1.54 5.74
CA GLY A 46 -8.29 1.14 5.25
C GLY A 46 -7.75 1.92 4.05
N ALA A 47 -8.46 2.99 3.64
CA ALA A 47 -8.23 3.68 2.36
C ALA A 47 -8.11 2.72 1.17
N THR A 48 -8.93 1.67 1.18
CA THR A 48 -8.76 0.48 0.34
C THR A 48 -9.28 0.66 -1.07
N ILE A 49 -8.49 0.28 -2.08
CA ILE A 49 -8.97 0.08 -3.46
C ILE A 49 -9.80 -1.20 -3.49
N ILE A 50 -11.06 -1.11 -3.95
CA ILE A 50 -11.96 -2.27 -4.05
C ILE A 50 -12.17 -2.76 -5.49
N SER A 51 -11.97 -1.87 -6.47
CA SER A 51 -12.23 -2.14 -7.88
C SER A 51 -11.41 -1.20 -8.76
N VAL A 52 -10.87 -1.74 -9.85
CA VAL A 52 -10.20 -0.99 -10.93
C VAL A 52 -10.72 -1.52 -12.26
N LEU A 53 -11.57 -0.76 -12.93
CA LEU A 53 -12.27 -1.13 -14.17
C LEU A 53 -11.63 -0.47 -15.38
N LEU A 54 -11.26 -1.26 -16.39
CA LEU A 54 -10.73 -0.77 -17.67
C LEU A 54 -10.97 -1.78 -18.82
N PRO A 55 -10.97 -1.34 -20.09
CA PRO A 55 -11.16 -2.22 -21.24
C PRO A 55 -10.01 -3.21 -21.47
N ASP A 56 -10.32 -4.29 -22.17
CA ASP A 56 -9.36 -5.19 -22.81
C ASP A 56 -9.23 -4.87 -24.33
N LYS A 57 -8.48 -5.68 -25.07
CA LYS A 57 -8.30 -5.53 -26.53
C LYS A 57 -9.57 -5.70 -27.37
N HIS A 58 -10.64 -6.21 -26.79
CA HIS A 58 -11.97 -6.34 -27.40
C HIS A 58 -12.94 -5.27 -26.90
N GLY A 59 -12.49 -4.32 -26.08
CA GLY A 59 -13.33 -3.26 -25.49
C GLY A 59 -14.16 -3.72 -24.29
N LYS A 60 -13.98 -4.96 -23.80
CA LYS A 60 -14.72 -5.46 -22.64
C LYS A 60 -14.11 -4.91 -21.35
N ILE A 61 -14.92 -4.19 -20.59
CA ILE A 61 -14.54 -3.68 -19.27
C ILE A 61 -14.45 -4.84 -18.27
N GLY A 62 -13.33 -4.92 -17.55
CA GLY A 62 -13.12 -5.90 -16.49
C GLY A 62 -12.47 -5.27 -15.27
N ASP A 63 -12.77 -5.83 -14.11
CA ASP A 63 -12.15 -5.43 -12.84
C ASP A 63 -10.85 -6.20 -12.63
N VAL A 64 -9.73 -5.50 -12.51
CA VAL A 64 -8.38 -6.08 -12.51
C VAL A 64 -7.75 -6.26 -11.12
N VAL A 65 -8.52 -6.04 -10.06
CA VAL A 65 -8.06 -6.29 -8.69
C VAL A 65 -8.98 -7.28 -7.98
N LEU A 66 -8.42 -8.11 -7.11
CA LEU A 66 -9.20 -8.93 -6.19
C LEU A 66 -9.82 -8.04 -5.11
N GLY A 67 -10.86 -8.55 -4.45
CA GLY A 67 -11.53 -7.83 -3.37
C GLY A 67 -12.82 -8.49 -2.95
N TYR A 68 -13.63 -7.72 -2.23
CA TYR A 68 -14.95 -8.14 -1.75
C TYR A 68 -16.03 -7.16 -2.20
N ASP A 69 -17.29 -7.57 -2.13
CA ASP A 69 -18.43 -6.72 -2.50
C ASP A 69 -18.87 -5.81 -1.36
N THR A 70 -18.59 -6.17 -0.10
CA THR A 70 -19.09 -5.45 1.07
C THR A 70 -18.00 -4.98 2.03
N ILE A 71 -18.28 -3.87 2.74
CA ILE A 71 -17.42 -3.36 3.82
C ILE A 71 -17.28 -4.36 4.97
N LYS A 72 -18.31 -5.18 5.23
CA LYS A 72 -18.28 -6.18 6.30
C LYS A 72 -17.19 -7.23 6.03
N GLU A 73 -17.06 -7.67 4.78
CA GLU A 73 -16.01 -8.61 4.37
C GLU A 73 -14.62 -7.97 4.52
N TYR A 74 -14.44 -6.71 4.10
CA TYR A 74 -13.17 -5.99 4.31
C TYR A 74 -12.79 -5.81 5.79
N LYS A 75 -13.76 -5.72 6.71
CA LYS A 75 -13.48 -5.69 8.15
C LYS A 75 -12.92 -7.02 8.65
N ASN A 76 -13.41 -8.13 8.11
CA ASN A 76 -13.01 -9.49 8.46
C ASN A 76 -11.81 -10.01 7.65
N ASP A 77 -11.41 -9.28 6.61
CA ASP A 77 -10.30 -9.64 5.73
C ASP A 77 -8.98 -9.79 6.50
N THR A 78 -8.22 -10.84 6.22
CA THR A 78 -6.86 -11.02 6.75
C THR A 78 -5.79 -10.91 5.66
N SER A 79 -6.20 -10.78 4.39
CA SER A 79 -5.30 -10.69 3.23
C SER A 79 -4.96 -9.25 2.83
N TYR A 80 -5.50 -8.23 3.51
CA TYR A 80 -5.25 -6.82 3.22
C TYR A 80 -5.63 -6.38 1.80
N PHE A 81 -6.62 -7.01 1.16
CA PHE A 81 -6.98 -6.75 -0.24
C PHE A 81 -7.13 -5.27 -0.53
N GLY A 82 -6.20 -4.71 -1.31
CA GLY A 82 -6.23 -3.32 -1.80
C GLY A 82 -5.99 -2.24 -0.75
N ALA A 83 -5.72 -2.59 0.51
CA ALA A 83 -5.65 -1.64 1.61
C ALA A 83 -4.37 -0.80 1.59
N ALA A 84 -4.44 0.43 2.13
CA ALA A 84 -3.24 1.16 2.50
C ALA A 84 -2.58 0.52 3.73
N LEU A 85 -1.25 0.45 3.73
CA LEU A 85 -0.44 -0.21 4.75
C LEU A 85 0.40 0.83 5.51
N GLY A 86 0.50 0.67 6.82
CA GLY A 86 1.27 1.54 7.69
C GLY A 86 0.91 1.36 9.17
N ARG A 87 1.64 1.95 10.11
CA ARG A 87 2.67 2.99 9.92
C ARG A 87 3.93 2.52 9.17
N VAL A 88 4.26 1.23 9.30
CA VAL A 88 5.33 0.55 8.55
C VAL A 88 4.75 -0.65 7.82
N ALA A 89 4.80 -0.63 6.49
CA ALA A 89 4.47 -1.75 5.63
C ALA A 89 5.52 -2.87 5.74
N ASN A 90 5.07 -4.10 5.51
CA ASN A 90 5.84 -5.34 5.66
C ASN A 90 6.29 -5.56 7.12
N ARG A 91 7.33 -6.36 7.32
CA ARG A 91 7.71 -6.89 8.63
C ARG A 91 8.70 -5.98 9.37
N ILE A 92 8.59 -5.98 10.70
CA ILE A 92 9.63 -5.56 11.64
C ILE A 92 9.96 -6.77 12.53
N GLY A 93 11.22 -7.19 12.50
CA GLY A 93 11.73 -8.36 13.21
C GLY A 93 11.55 -8.23 14.72
N GLY A 94 11.03 -9.27 15.36
CA GLY A 94 10.78 -9.31 16.81
C GLY A 94 9.79 -8.25 17.32
N ALA A 95 9.05 -7.59 16.42
CA ALA A 95 8.16 -6.48 16.74
C ALA A 95 8.85 -5.40 17.60
N GLN A 96 10.10 -5.06 17.27
CA GLN A 96 10.87 -4.08 18.04
C GLN A 96 11.93 -3.39 17.19
N PHE A 97 12.37 -2.21 17.62
CA PHE A 97 13.52 -1.51 17.06
C PHE A 97 14.11 -0.53 18.08
N THR A 98 15.31 -0.01 17.79
CA THR A 98 15.94 1.03 18.59
C THR A 98 16.08 2.31 17.77
N LEU A 99 15.63 3.44 18.31
CA LEU A 99 15.75 4.75 17.67
C LEU A 99 16.26 5.77 18.68
N ASN A 100 17.37 6.44 18.34
CA ASN A 100 18.06 7.41 19.20
C ASN A 100 18.33 6.88 20.62
N GLY A 101 18.82 5.63 20.70
CA GLY A 101 19.12 4.96 21.97
C GLY A 101 17.89 4.48 22.77
N THR A 102 16.67 4.80 22.33
CA THR A 102 15.44 4.32 22.96
C THR A 102 14.97 3.04 22.28
N HIS A 103 14.70 2.01 23.08
CA HIS A 103 14.14 0.75 22.62
C HIS A 103 12.61 0.82 22.58
N TYR A 104 12.02 0.50 21.43
CA TYR A 104 10.58 0.50 21.21
C TYR A 104 10.08 -0.93 20.99
N LYS A 105 9.10 -1.34 21.80
CA LYS A 105 8.33 -2.58 21.60
C LYS A 105 7.03 -2.27 20.88
N LEU A 106 6.75 -3.04 19.85
CA LEU A 106 5.58 -2.92 18.99
C LEU A 106 4.60 -4.07 19.24
N VAL A 107 3.39 -3.93 18.70
CA VAL A 107 2.37 -4.99 18.77
C VAL A 107 2.68 -6.07 17.74
N ALA A 108 3.12 -7.24 18.20
CA ALA A 108 3.27 -8.42 17.33
C ALA A 108 1.90 -8.92 16.86
N ASN A 109 1.76 -9.17 15.57
CA ASN A 109 0.54 -9.70 14.94
C ASN A 109 0.84 -10.83 13.95
N GLU A 110 2.11 -11.24 13.82
CA GLU A 110 2.52 -12.39 13.03
C GLU A 110 3.65 -13.13 13.76
N GLY A 111 3.27 -14.11 14.59
CA GLY A 111 4.21 -14.78 15.49
C GLY A 111 4.87 -13.77 16.45
N VAL A 112 6.20 -13.68 16.41
CA VAL A 112 6.98 -12.71 17.20
C VAL A 112 7.21 -11.38 16.47
N ASN A 113 6.82 -11.28 15.20
CA ASN A 113 7.07 -10.12 14.36
C ASN A 113 5.85 -9.19 14.30
N MET A 114 6.10 -7.94 13.91
CA MET A 114 5.04 -7.04 13.47
C MET A 114 4.95 -7.09 11.95
N LEU A 115 3.74 -7.17 11.41
CA LEU A 115 3.42 -7.13 10.00
C LEU A 115 2.43 -5.98 9.72
N HIS A 116 2.72 -5.17 8.68
CA HIS A 116 1.83 -4.14 8.13
C HIS A 116 1.31 -3.11 9.14
N GLY A 117 2.12 -2.82 10.16
CA GLY A 117 1.83 -1.79 11.16
C GLY A 117 0.95 -2.26 12.31
N GLY A 118 0.76 -3.57 12.48
CA GLY A 118 0.15 -4.14 13.68
C GLY A 118 -1.31 -4.55 13.53
N LEU A 119 -1.95 -4.86 14.65
CA LEU A 119 -3.30 -5.45 14.70
C LEU A 119 -4.37 -4.49 14.17
N LYS A 120 -4.25 -3.20 14.50
CA LYS A 120 -5.10 -2.11 14.00
C LYS A 120 -4.28 -1.11 13.18
N GLY A 121 -3.41 -1.64 12.30
CA GLY A 121 -2.68 -0.82 11.33
C GLY A 121 -3.59 -0.03 10.38
N PHE A 122 -2.97 0.73 9.48
CA PHE A 122 -3.67 1.69 8.60
C PHE A 122 -4.74 1.08 7.69
N SER A 123 -4.69 -0.23 7.46
CA SER A 123 -5.66 -1.02 6.71
C SER A 123 -6.97 -1.30 7.47
N LYS A 124 -6.98 -1.09 8.80
CA LYS A 124 -8.09 -1.44 9.71
C LYS A 124 -8.74 -0.23 10.39
N VAL A 125 -8.35 0.98 10.00
CA VAL A 125 -8.90 2.23 10.55
C VAL A 125 -9.82 2.95 9.56
N VAL A 126 -10.72 3.80 10.07
CA VAL A 126 -11.58 4.64 9.22
C VAL A 126 -10.89 5.98 8.95
N TRP A 127 -10.47 6.14 7.70
CA TRP A 127 -9.89 7.37 7.20
C TRP A 127 -10.96 8.44 6.98
N LYS A 128 -10.60 9.70 7.22
CA LYS A 128 -11.44 10.85 6.86
C LYS A 128 -11.25 11.13 5.37
N VAL A 129 -12.34 11.21 4.62
CA VAL A 129 -12.32 11.75 3.25
C VAL A 129 -12.19 13.27 3.37
N SER A 130 -11.05 13.82 2.95
CA SER A 130 -10.77 15.26 3.07
C SER A 130 -11.09 16.02 1.79
N LYS A 131 -10.94 15.37 0.63
CA LYS A 131 -11.32 15.90 -0.69
C LYS A 131 -11.83 14.78 -1.57
N TYR A 132 -12.85 15.05 -2.38
CA TYR A 132 -13.40 14.08 -3.32
C TYR A 132 -13.96 14.80 -4.55
N VAL A 133 -13.39 14.47 -5.71
CA VAL A 133 -13.81 14.94 -7.03
C VAL A 133 -14.08 13.71 -7.89
N ARG A 134 -15.36 13.39 -8.08
CA ARG A 134 -15.82 12.15 -8.72
C ARG A 134 -15.52 12.10 -10.23
N HIS A 135 -15.67 13.24 -10.91
CA HIS A 135 -15.60 13.38 -12.35
C HIS A 135 -14.78 14.62 -12.76
N GLY A 136 -14.55 14.79 -14.05
CA GLY A 136 -13.84 15.94 -14.63
C GLY A 136 -12.48 15.57 -15.23
N PRO A 137 -11.63 16.57 -15.53
CA PRO A 137 -10.36 16.34 -16.21
C PRO A 137 -9.35 15.59 -15.34
N SER A 138 -9.45 15.68 -14.01
CA SER A 138 -8.59 14.97 -13.05
C SER A 138 -9.38 14.54 -11.82
N PRO A 139 -10.20 13.47 -11.89
CA PRO A 139 -10.92 12.93 -10.74
C PRO A 139 -9.95 12.42 -9.66
N TYR A 140 -10.25 12.68 -8.40
CA TYR A 140 -9.41 12.23 -7.29
C TYR A 140 -10.17 12.12 -5.96
N ILE A 141 -9.60 11.37 -5.04
CA ILE A 141 -10.01 11.34 -3.63
C ILE A 141 -8.77 11.42 -2.74
N THR A 142 -8.81 12.27 -1.72
CA THR A 142 -7.78 12.34 -0.67
C THR A 142 -8.39 11.86 0.64
N LEU A 143 -7.71 10.90 1.25
CA LEU A 143 -8.03 10.36 2.57
C LEU A 143 -6.94 10.75 3.56
N THR A 144 -7.33 11.09 4.78
CA THR A 144 -6.40 11.50 5.85
C THR A 144 -6.67 10.72 7.13
N TYR A 145 -5.59 10.40 7.86
CA TYR A 145 -5.65 9.78 9.17
C TYR A 145 -4.62 10.43 10.11
N TYR A 146 -4.96 10.48 11.38
CA TYR A 146 -4.08 10.93 12.46
C TYR A 146 -3.76 9.68 13.28
N SER A 147 -2.49 9.30 13.28
CA SER A 147 -1.97 8.18 14.04
C SER A 147 -1.29 8.74 15.28
N ALA A 148 -1.81 8.41 16.47
CA ALA A 148 -1.33 9.00 17.72
C ALA A 148 0.06 8.46 18.12
N ASP A 149 0.76 9.18 18.99
CA ASP A 149 1.90 8.65 19.73
C ASP A 149 1.50 7.37 20.47
N GLY A 150 2.32 6.32 20.33
CA GLY A 150 2.07 5.00 20.91
C GLY A 150 1.09 4.11 20.14
N GLU A 151 0.49 4.57 19.03
CA GLU A 151 -0.38 3.74 18.20
C GLU A 151 0.38 2.52 17.67
N GLU A 152 -0.07 1.31 18.01
CA GLU A 152 0.60 0.03 17.72
C GLU A 152 2.05 -0.06 18.25
N GLY A 153 2.40 0.81 19.22
CA GLY A 153 3.72 0.91 19.85
C GLY A 153 4.68 1.89 19.17
N PHE A 154 4.29 2.54 18.08
CA PHE A 154 5.17 3.48 17.37
C PHE A 154 5.26 4.85 18.07
N PRO A 155 6.44 5.48 18.15
CA PRO A 155 6.59 6.80 18.73
C PRO A 155 6.05 7.92 17.84
N GLY A 156 5.58 8.98 18.45
CA GLY A 156 5.22 10.24 17.81
C GLY A 156 3.87 10.25 17.11
N ASP A 157 3.27 11.43 17.08
CA ASP A 157 2.07 11.71 16.32
C ASP A 157 2.41 11.85 14.83
N VAL A 158 1.61 11.19 13.98
CA VAL A 158 1.78 11.22 12.54
C VAL A 158 0.48 11.66 11.86
N LEU A 159 0.57 12.74 11.08
CA LEU A 159 -0.45 13.07 10.08
C LEU A 159 -0.11 12.36 8.79
N VAL A 160 -1.02 11.54 8.30
CA VAL A 160 -0.85 10.79 7.06
C VAL A 160 -2.01 11.07 6.11
N SER A 161 -1.70 11.06 4.80
CA SER A 161 -2.70 11.14 3.74
C SER A 161 -2.33 10.23 2.58
N VAL A 162 -3.35 9.71 1.90
CA VAL A 162 -3.24 9.07 0.59
C VAL A 162 -4.19 9.74 -0.39
N THR A 163 -3.71 10.02 -1.60
CA THR A 163 -4.53 10.53 -2.70
C THR A 163 -4.51 9.55 -3.86
N TYR A 164 -5.69 9.11 -4.29
CA TYR A 164 -5.91 8.35 -5.51
C TYR A 164 -6.45 9.30 -6.58
N ALA A 165 -5.82 9.33 -7.76
CA ALA A 165 -6.22 10.22 -8.85
C ALA A 165 -6.13 9.53 -10.21
N LEU A 166 -7.10 9.83 -11.09
CA LEU A 166 -7.09 9.36 -12.48
C LEU A 166 -6.55 10.43 -13.42
N LYS A 167 -5.73 10.01 -14.39
CA LYS A 167 -5.17 10.86 -15.45
C LYS A 167 -5.30 10.19 -16.82
N ASP A 168 -5.22 11.00 -17.88
CA ASP A 168 -5.30 10.52 -19.27
C ASP A 168 -3.98 9.94 -19.80
N PRO A 169 -4.08 8.93 -20.69
CA PRO A 169 -5.08 7.85 -20.68
C PRO A 169 -4.74 6.81 -19.58
N TYR A 170 -5.75 6.15 -19.03
CA TYR A 170 -5.66 5.01 -18.08
C TYR A 170 -4.51 5.05 -17.06
N LYS A 171 -4.34 6.16 -16.36
CA LYS A 171 -3.32 6.30 -15.33
C LYS A 171 -3.96 6.43 -13.96
N LEU A 172 -3.58 5.55 -13.04
CA LEU A 172 -3.90 5.66 -11.63
C LEU A 172 -2.66 6.13 -10.87
N SER A 173 -2.73 7.33 -10.31
CA SER A 173 -1.71 7.88 -9.43
C SER A 173 -2.12 7.68 -7.98
N VAL A 174 -1.20 7.16 -7.17
CA VAL A 174 -1.35 7.02 -5.72
C VAL A 174 -0.23 7.81 -5.05
N VAL A 175 -0.58 8.74 -4.17
CA VAL A 175 0.40 9.60 -3.49
C VAL A 175 0.17 9.56 -1.99
N PHE A 176 1.13 8.97 -1.28
CA PHE A 176 1.23 8.99 0.16
C PHE A 176 2.06 10.18 0.63
N LYS A 177 1.57 10.86 1.66
CA LYS A 177 2.32 11.88 2.41
C LYS A 177 2.17 11.61 3.89
N ALA A 178 3.25 11.78 4.63
CA ALA A 178 3.20 11.76 6.09
C ALA A 178 4.12 12.80 6.71
N ARG A 179 3.77 13.24 7.91
CA ARG A 179 4.55 14.16 8.74
C ARG A 179 4.55 13.64 10.16
N ALA A 180 5.75 13.37 10.67
CA ALA A 180 5.96 13.22 12.10
C ALA A 180 5.87 14.62 12.74
N LEU A 181 5.05 14.77 13.77
CA LEU A 181 4.76 16.08 14.34
C LEU A 181 5.70 16.44 15.49
N ASN A 182 6.01 15.49 16.36
CA ASN A 182 6.68 15.74 17.63
C ASN A 182 7.87 14.82 17.92
N LYS A 183 7.88 13.57 17.43
CA LYS A 183 9.00 12.64 17.61
C LYS A 183 9.42 12.05 16.27
N ALA A 184 10.69 11.67 16.16
CA ALA A 184 11.14 10.85 15.03
C ALA A 184 10.48 9.48 15.07
N THR A 185 10.07 8.94 13.92
CA THR A 185 9.41 7.63 13.83
C THR A 185 9.70 6.98 12.49
N PRO A 186 9.75 5.64 12.41
CA PRO A 186 9.73 4.97 11.13
C PRO A 186 8.38 5.19 10.42
N ILE A 187 8.46 5.43 9.11
CA ILE A 187 7.31 5.52 8.21
C ILE A 187 7.67 4.78 6.90
N ASN A 188 6.90 3.74 6.60
CA ASN A 188 6.97 3.02 5.33
C ASN A 188 5.54 2.79 4.84
N LEU A 189 5.05 3.61 3.91
CA LEU A 189 3.67 3.53 3.44
C LEU A 189 3.61 2.84 2.09
N SER A 190 2.70 1.89 1.98
CA SER A 190 2.40 1.15 0.76
C SER A 190 0.90 0.96 0.62
N HIS A 191 0.48 0.28 -0.43
CA HIS A 191 -0.85 -0.32 -0.54
C HIS A 191 -0.74 -1.72 -1.11
N HIS A 192 -1.77 -2.54 -0.90
CA HIS A 192 -1.72 -3.96 -1.20
C HIS A 192 -2.74 -4.43 -2.25
N PRO A 193 -2.84 -3.78 -3.43
CA PRO A 193 -3.70 -4.28 -4.50
C PRO A 193 -3.20 -5.64 -5.03
N TYR A 194 -4.11 -6.61 -5.03
CA TYR A 194 -3.92 -7.93 -5.61
C TYR A 194 -4.35 -7.85 -7.07
N TRP A 195 -3.39 -7.73 -7.98
CA TRP A 195 -3.64 -7.55 -9.40
C TRP A 195 -3.85 -8.89 -10.10
N ASN A 196 -4.95 -8.97 -10.84
CA ASN A 196 -5.09 -9.91 -11.94
C ASN A 196 -5.53 -9.11 -13.17
N ILE A 197 -4.57 -8.71 -14.01
CA ILE A 197 -4.87 -7.81 -15.13
C ILE A 197 -5.65 -8.47 -16.27
N GLY A 198 -5.82 -9.80 -16.26
CA GLY A 198 -6.82 -10.49 -17.08
C GLY A 198 -8.26 -10.25 -16.59
N GLY A 199 -8.42 -10.06 -15.28
CA GLY A 199 -9.67 -9.85 -14.56
C GLY A 199 -9.64 -10.63 -13.25
N HIS A 200 -10.24 -10.12 -12.17
CA HIS A 200 -10.18 -10.77 -10.85
C HIS A 200 -10.73 -12.21 -10.84
N ASN A 201 -11.58 -12.55 -11.81
CA ASN A 201 -12.21 -13.85 -11.97
C ASN A 201 -11.61 -14.68 -13.11
N SER A 202 -10.41 -14.33 -13.61
CA SER A 202 -9.80 -15.00 -14.76
C SER A 202 -8.91 -16.20 -14.40
N GLY A 203 -8.97 -16.69 -13.16
CA GLY A 203 -8.11 -17.77 -12.66
C GLY A 203 -6.77 -17.26 -12.12
N ASP A 204 -5.72 -18.06 -12.25
CA ASP A 204 -4.38 -17.71 -11.78
C ASP A 204 -3.65 -16.69 -12.68
N VAL A 205 -2.58 -16.09 -12.15
CA VAL A 205 -1.70 -15.15 -12.87
C VAL A 205 -0.44 -15.80 -13.44
N LEU A 206 -0.30 -17.14 -13.36
CA LEU A 206 0.95 -17.83 -13.70
C LEU A 206 1.31 -17.69 -15.18
N SER A 207 0.30 -17.52 -16.03
CA SER A 207 0.49 -17.29 -17.47
C SER A 207 0.81 -15.83 -17.85
N GLN A 208 0.64 -14.87 -16.94
CA GLN A 208 0.96 -13.46 -17.19
C GLN A 208 2.47 -13.26 -17.25
N VAL A 209 2.91 -12.31 -18.07
CA VAL A 209 4.32 -11.97 -18.26
C VAL A 209 4.69 -10.81 -17.35
N LEU A 210 5.75 -10.98 -16.57
CA LEU A 210 6.27 -9.98 -15.64
C LEU A 210 7.72 -9.65 -16.00
N GLN A 211 8.06 -8.36 -15.90
CA GLN A 211 9.43 -7.86 -15.83
C GLN A 211 9.54 -6.97 -14.59
N ILE A 212 10.63 -7.10 -13.83
CA ILE A 212 10.94 -6.24 -12.67
C ILE A 212 12.29 -5.58 -12.92
N TYR A 213 12.35 -4.26 -12.74
CA TYR A 213 13.58 -3.45 -12.93
C TYR A 213 14.43 -3.42 -11.66
N ALA A 214 14.82 -4.62 -11.22
CA ALA A 214 15.61 -4.84 -10.02
C ALA A 214 16.55 -6.03 -10.20
N SER A 215 17.85 -5.78 -10.07
CA SER A 215 18.90 -6.77 -10.18
C SER A 215 19.22 -7.47 -8.86
N HIS A 216 18.64 -7.01 -7.75
CA HIS A 216 18.86 -7.56 -6.41
C HIS A 216 17.56 -7.75 -5.62
N ILE A 217 17.60 -8.64 -4.63
CA ILE A 217 16.56 -8.88 -3.63
C ILE A 217 17.14 -8.77 -2.22
N THR A 218 16.28 -8.70 -1.20
CA THR A 218 16.65 -8.83 0.21
C THR A 218 16.25 -10.23 0.71
N PRO A 219 17.16 -11.22 0.75
CA PRO A 219 16.86 -12.58 1.18
C PRO A 219 16.27 -12.63 2.59
N LEU A 220 15.43 -13.61 2.83
CA LEU A 220 14.72 -13.79 4.10
C LEU A 220 15.31 -14.93 4.92
N ASP A 221 15.22 -14.79 6.24
CA ASP A 221 15.44 -15.87 7.19
C ASP A 221 14.21 -16.79 7.31
N LYS A 222 14.26 -17.75 8.23
CA LYS A 222 13.16 -18.71 8.48
C LYS A 222 11.88 -18.06 9.04
N GLN A 223 11.98 -16.84 9.55
CA GLN A 223 10.85 -16.05 10.09
C GLN A 223 10.31 -15.05 9.06
N HIS A 224 10.77 -15.14 7.80
CA HIS A 224 10.44 -14.21 6.73
C HIS A 224 10.93 -12.77 6.97
N ILE A 225 11.99 -12.59 7.79
CA ILE A 225 12.65 -11.31 8.03
C ILE A 225 13.88 -11.21 7.14
N PRO A 226 14.16 -10.05 6.50
CA PRO A 226 15.40 -9.88 5.76
C PRO A 226 16.64 -10.19 6.61
N THR A 227 17.63 -10.83 6.00
CA THR A 227 18.90 -11.13 6.69
C THR A 227 19.81 -9.89 6.81
N GLY A 228 19.47 -8.80 6.13
CA GLY A 228 20.34 -7.65 5.89
C GLY A 228 21.17 -7.77 4.60
N GLU A 229 21.21 -8.94 3.96
CA GLU A 229 21.89 -9.12 2.68
C GLU A 229 21.12 -8.46 1.52
N ILE A 230 21.85 -8.03 0.48
CA ILE A 230 21.30 -7.60 -0.81
C ILE A 230 21.95 -8.46 -1.89
N SER A 231 21.20 -9.43 -2.43
CA SER A 231 21.76 -10.50 -3.28
C SER A 231 21.29 -10.39 -4.72
N PRO A 232 22.13 -10.75 -5.71
CA PRO A 232 21.78 -10.65 -7.12
C PRO A 232 20.69 -11.66 -7.51
N VAL A 233 19.79 -11.26 -8.41
CA VAL A 233 18.75 -12.15 -8.95
C VAL A 233 19.23 -13.02 -10.10
N LYS A 234 20.33 -12.65 -10.76
CA LYS A 234 20.85 -13.31 -11.96
C LYS A 234 21.06 -14.81 -11.70
N ASN A 235 20.60 -15.65 -12.62
CA ASN A 235 20.66 -17.11 -12.53
C ASN A 235 19.84 -17.75 -11.38
N THR A 236 19.00 -16.99 -10.69
CA THR A 236 18.09 -17.53 -9.66
C THR A 236 16.66 -17.69 -10.19
N PRO A 237 15.74 -18.33 -9.45
CA PRO A 237 14.31 -18.26 -9.75
C PRO A 237 13.70 -16.87 -9.58
N TYR A 238 14.41 -15.88 -9.01
CA TYR A 238 13.98 -14.49 -8.87
C TYR A 238 14.37 -13.60 -10.08
N ASP A 239 15.03 -14.15 -11.10
CA ASP A 239 15.45 -13.37 -12.27
C ASP A 239 14.27 -12.97 -13.18
N PHE A 240 13.74 -11.76 -12.96
CA PHE A 240 12.73 -11.10 -13.79
C PHE A 240 13.27 -9.87 -14.54
N LEU A 241 14.60 -9.76 -14.70
CA LEU A 241 15.22 -8.64 -15.43
C LEU A 241 14.77 -8.58 -16.89
N LYS A 242 14.51 -9.76 -17.48
CA LYS A 242 13.85 -9.92 -18.78
C LYS A 242 12.40 -10.37 -18.59
N PRO A 243 11.46 -9.92 -19.45
CA PRO A 243 10.08 -10.36 -19.39
C PRO A 243 9.96 -11.89 -19.49
N ARG A 244 9.21 -12.50 -18.56
CA ARG A 244 8.89 -13.93 -18.58
C ARG A 244 7.58 -14.22 -17.86
N LYS A 245 7.02 -15.40 -18.05
CA LYS A 245 5.81 -15.83 -17.33
C LYS A 245 6.07 -15.91 -15.83
N VAL A 246 5.13 -15.45 -15.00
CA VAL A 246 5.19 -15.56 -13.53
C VAL A 246 5.42 -17.02 -13.11
N GLY A 247 4.68 -17.96 -13.70
CA GLY A 247 4.78 -19.38 -13.37
C GLY A 247 6.03 -20.09 -13.89
N SER A 248 6.86 -19.47 -14.73
CA SER A 248 7.94 -20.19 -15.45
C SER A 248 9.02 -20.81 -14.56
N ARG A 249 9.19 -20.29 -13.33
CA ARG A 249 10.12 -20.84 -12.34
C ARG A 249 9.52 -20.89 -10.93
N ILE A 250 8.20 -20.76 -10.81
CA ILE A 250 7.55 -20.64 -9.50
C ILE A 250 7.71 -21.92 -8.67
N ASP A 251 7.72 -23.09 -9.31
CA ASP A 251 7.91 -24.39 -8.65
C ASP A 251 9.29 -24.56 -7.99
N LYS A 252 10.25 -23.67 -8.29
CA LYS A 252 11.56 -23.64 -7.62
C LYS A 252 11.55 -22.85 -6.30
N ILE A 253 10.45 -22.17 -5.99
CA ILE A 253 10.26 -21.39 -4.78
C ILE A 253 9.12 -22.03 -3.99
N GLN A 254 9.37 -22.34 -2.73
CA GLN A 254 8.36 -22.93 -1.86
C GLN A 254 7.14 -22.00 -1.76
N ASN A 255 5.97 -22.48 -2.17
CA ASN A 255 4.68 -21.79 -2.16
C ASN A 255 4.55 -20.55 -3.06
N GLY A 256 5.56 -20.18 -3.85
CA GLY A 256 5.53 -19.01 -4.73
C GLY A 256 6.31 -17.79 -4.22
N TYR A 257 6.28 -16.70 -4.97
CA TYR A 257 7.08 -15.51 -4.65
C TYR A 257 6.48 -14.75 -3.47
N ASP A 258 7.34 -14.33 -2.54
CA ASP A 258 7.07 -13.35 -1.49
C ASP A 258 8.40 -12.70 -1.08
N ILE A 259 8.90 -11.78 -1.90
CA ILE A 259 10.24 -11.21 -1.73
C ILE A 259 10.30 -9.73 -2.12
N ASN A 260 11.08 -8.95 -1.37
CA ASN A 260 11.38 -7.56 -1.72
C ASN A 260 12.54 -7.50 -2.73
N TYR A 261 12.31 -6.80 -3.83
CA TYR A 261 13.30 -6.44 -4.84
C TYR A 261 13.84 -5.04 -4.59
N ALA A 262 15.16 -4.87 -4.67
CA ALA A 262 15.84 -3.58 -4.61
C ALA A 262 15.90 -2.96 -6.02
N LEU A 263 15.20 -1.83 -6.24
CA LEU A 263 15.08 -1.21 -7.55
C LEU A 263 16.41 -0.58 -8.01
N ASP A 264 16.81 -0.86 -9.26
CA ASP A 264 18.14 -0.46 -9.76
C ASP A 264 18.30 1.04 -10.00
N SER A 265 17.19 1.73 -10.29
CA SER A 265 17.24 3.12 -10.73
C SER A 265 17.39 4.09 -9.56
N SER A 266 18.28 5.07 -9.67
CA SER A 266 18.38 6.21 -8.74
C SER A 266 17.42 7.37 -9.07
N ARG A 267 16.61 7.26 -10.14
CA ARG A 267 15.65 8.30 -10.54
C ARG A 267 14.66 8.59 -9.41
N LYS A 268 14.18 9.84 -9.36
CA LYS A 268 13.12 10.23 -8.41
C LYS A 268 11.87 9.37 -8.58
N MET A 269 11.46 9.12 -9.81
CA MET A 269 10.36 8.21 -10.18
C MET A 269 10.96 7.05 -10.98
N LYS A 270 11.16 5.91 -10.31
CA LYS A 270 11.87 4.72 -10.84
C LYS A 270 10.90 3.85 -11.64
N PRO A 271 11.33 3.22 -12.74
CA PRO A 271 10.61 2.08 -13.28
C PRO A 271 10.63 0.95 -12.25
N VAL A 272 9.48 0.29 -12.05
CA VAL A 272 9.31 -0.78 -11.04
C VAL A 272 9.13 -2.11 -11.74
N ALA A 273 8.03 -2.24 -12.50
CA ALA A 273 7.68 -3.48 -13.17
C ALA A 273 6.74 -3.23 -14.34
N ILE A 274 6.69 -4.19 -15.26
CA ILE A 274 5.67 -4.29 -16.31
C ILE A 274 5.01 -5.65 -16.21
N VAL A 275 3.67 -5.66 -16.21
CA VAL A 275 2.83 -6.86 -16.26
C VAL A 275 2.06 -6.88 -17.57
N PHE A 276 1.98 -8.02 -18.22
CA PHE A 276 1.22 -8.20 -19.46
C PHE A 276 0.41 -9.50 -19.41
N ASP A 277 -0.89 -9.38 -19.67
CA ASP A 277 -1.77 -10.53 -19.89
C ASP A 277 -2.08 -10.66 -21.38
N LYS A 278 -1.65 -11.78 -21.99
CA LYS A 278 -1.82 -12.01 -23.43
C LYS A 278 -3.28 -12.19 -23.84
N LYS A 279 -4.11 -12.76 -22.95
CA LYS A 279 -5.51 -13.08 -23.25
C LYS A 279 -6.32 -11.80 -23.43
N SER A 280 -6.31 -10.92 -22.43
CA SER A 280 -6.97 -9.61 -22.46
C SER A 280 -6.23 -8.56 -23.29
N GLY A 281 -4.92 -8.71 -23.48
CA GLY A 281 -4.09 -7.67 -24.09
C GLY A 281 -3.75 -6.50 -23.15
N ARG A 282 -4.20 -6.53 -21.89
CA ARG A 282 -3.89 -5.47 -20.91
C ARG A 282 -2.42 -5.50 -20.52
N VAL A 283 -1.85 -4.31 -20.39
CA VAL A 283 -0.49 -4.07 -19.89
C VAL A 283 -0.59 -3.10 -18.71
N MET A 284 0.19 -3.34 -17.66
CA MET A 284 0.36 -2.44 -16.52
C MET A 284 1.84 -2.12 -16.34
N ASP A 285 2.22 -0.86 -16.56
CA ASP A 285 3.55 -0.29 -16.27
C ASP A 285 3.47 0.46 -14.92
N ILE A 286 4.39 0.15 -14.01
CA ILE A 286 4.47 0.74 -12.68
C ILE A 286 5.74 1.58 -12.57
N LYS A 287 5.57 2.82 -12.09
CA LYS A 287 6.66 3.66 -11.61
C LYS A 287 6.42 4.09 -10.18
N ALA A 288 7.48 4.22 -9.38
CA ALA A 288 7.35 4.69 -8.00
C ALA A 288 8.58 5.44 -7.49
N THR A 289 8.42 6.20 -6.41
CA THR A 289 9.54 6.88 -5.76
C THR A 289 10.25 6.01 -4.71
N ALA A 290 9.62 4.94 -4.25
CA ALA A 290 10.15 3.99 -3.27
C ALA A 290 11.45 3.31 -3.75
N PRO A 291 12.31 2.83 -2.84
CA PRO A 291 13.54 2.12 -3.18
C PRO A 291 13.32 0.63 -3.52
N GLY A 292 12.22 0.02 -3.06
CA GLY A 292 11.94 -1.40 -3.27
C GLY A 292 10.53 -1.70 -3.72
N VAL A 293 10.30 -2.96 -4.08
CA VAL A 293 8.97 -3.51 -4.38
C VAL A 293 8.84 -4.93 -3.83
N GLN A 294 7.82 -5.18 -3.02
CA GLN A 294 7.43 -6.55 -2.66
C GLN A 294 6.73 -7.19 -3.86
N PHE A 295 7.26 -8.33 -4.31
CA PHE A 295 6.57 -9.18 -5.26
C PHE A 295 6.03 -10.42 -4.55
N TYR A 296 4.70 -10.49 -4.48
CA TYR A 296 3.98 -11.56 -3.80
C TYR A 296 2.93 -12.18 -4.73
N THR A 297 2.85 -13.51 -4.81
CA THR A 297 1.95 -14.23 -5.72
C THR A 297 0.71 -14.82 -5.04
N ALA A 298 0.13 -14.12 -4.07
CA ALA A 298 -1.13 -14.51 -3.42
C ALA A 298 -1.11 -15.95 -2.84
N ASN A 299 0.06 -16.39 -2.35
CA ASN A 299 0.35 -17.77 -1.96
C ASN A 299 -0.60 -18.30 -0.86
N PHE A 300 -1.13 -17.40 -0.03
CA PHE A 300 -1.96 -17.71 1.15
C PHE A 300 -3.44 -17.40 0.93
N VAL A 301 -3.84 -17.01 -0.27
CA VAL A 301 -5.25 -16.81 -0.63
C VAL A 301 -5.86 -18.17 -0.94
N ILE A 302 -6.42 -18.84 0.06
CA ILE A 302 -6.96 -20.19 -0.06
C ILE A 302 -8.48 -20.15 0.14
N ASN A 303 -9.23 -20.67 -0.84
CA ASN A 303 -10.70 -20.77 -0.77
C ASN A 303 -11.41 -19.47 -0.32
N THR A 304 -10.90 -18.31 -0.76
CA THR A 304 -11.39 -17.01 -0.32
C THR A 304 -12.52 -16.55 -1.23
N LYS A 305 -13.74 -16.44 -0.68
CA LYS A 305 -14.89 -15.92 -1.43
C LYS A 305 -14.73 -14.41 -1.66
N GLY A 306 -14.56 -14.01 -2.90
CA GLY A 306 -14.43 -12.62 -3.33
C GLY A 306 -15.65 -12.09 -4.06
N LYS A 307 -15.42 -11.05 -4.86
CA LYS A 307 -16.45 -10.34 -5.65
C LYS A 307 -17.28 -11.26 -6.54
N GLY A 308 -18.58 -11.03 -6.58
CA GLY A 308 -19.53 -11.78 -7.40
C GLY A 308 -19.61 -13.26 -7.01
N GLY A 309 -19.16 -13.62 -5.81
CA GLY A 309 -19.11 -15.00 -5.33
C GLY A 309 -17.97 -15.85 -5.92
N TYR A 310 -17.05 -15.27 -6.70
CA TYR A 310 -15.90 -16.00 -7.22
C TYR A 310 -14.97 -16.41 -6.08
N VAL A 311 -14.48 -17.65 -6.10
CA VAL A 311 -13.58 -18.16 -5.06
C VAL A 311 -12.14 -18.02 -5.53
N TYR A 312 -11.39 -17.13 -4.87
CA TYR A 312 -9.96 -16.94 -5.11
C TYR A 312 -9.16 -18.10 -4.50
N GLN A 313 -8.18 -18.56 -5.28
CA GLN A 313 -7.25 -19.64 -4.95
C GLN A 313 -5.80 -19.11 -4.95
N PRO A 314 -4.81 -19.91 -4.50
CA PRO A 314 -3.42 -19.51 -4.56
C PRO A 314 -3.05 -19.06 -5.98
N HIS A 315 -2.24 -18.01 -6.07
CA HIS A 315 -1.80 -17.43 -7.35
C HIS A 315 -2.92 -16.81 -8.20
N SER A 316 -4.11 -16.58 -7.65
CA SER A 316 -5.18 -15.80 -8.30
C SER A 316 -4.81 -14.34 -8.61
N ALA A 317 -3.72 -13.83 -8.01
CA ALA A 317 -3.21 -12.49 -8.23
C ALA A 317 -1.70 -12.39 -7.98
N LEU A 318 -1.14 -11.26 -8.39
CA LEU A 318 0.17 -10.78 -7.93
C LEU A 318 0.05 -9.42 -7.25
N CYS A 319 0.88 -9.18 -6.25
CA CYS A 319 1.05 -7.90 -5.58
C CYS A 319 2.43 -7.33 -5.95
N LEU A 320 2.46 -6.01 -6.17
CA LEU A 320 3.66 -5.23 -6.48
C LEU A 320 3.66 -4.00 -5.57
N GLU A 321 3.96 -4.23 -4.30
CA GLU A 321 3.87 -3.23 -3.23
C GLU A 321 5.15 -2.39 -3.22
N THR A 322 5.10 -1.18 -3.75
CA THR A 322 6.29 -0.30 -3.74
C THR A 322 6.51 0.24 -2.34
N GLN A 323 7.71 0.08 -1.78
CA GLN A 323 7.95 0.32 -0.36
C GLN A 323 9.44 0.59 -0.05
N GLY A 324 9.72 1.07 1.16
CA GLY A 324 11.03 0.89 1.80
C GLY A 324 11.29 -0.60 2.07
N PHE A 325 12.54 -1.00 2.19
CA PHE A 325 12.87 -2.41 2.43
C PHE A 325 12.27 -2.88 3.76
N PRO A 326 11.75 -4.12 3.81
CA PRO A 326 11.28 -4.69 5.07
C PRO A 326 12.38 -4.66 6.13
N ASP A 327 11.97 -4.51 7.39
CA ASP A 327 12.86 -4.44 8.56
C ASP A 327 14.00 -3.40 8.48
N ALA A 328 13.92 -2.39 7.59
CA ALA A 328 14.96 -1.36 7.45
C ALA A 328 15.25 -0.56 8.73
N VAL A 329 14.35 -0.59 9.72
CA VAL A 329 14.58 0.00 11.05
C VAL A 329 15.65 -0.74 11.85
N ASN A 330 15.90 -2.01 11.56
CA ASN A 330 16.88 -2.87 12.21
C ASN A 330 18.11 -3.18 11.32
N HIS A 331 18.10 -2.72 10.05
CA HIS A 331 19.20 -2.90 9.11
C HIS A 331 19.78 -1.54 8.67
N PRO A 332 20.87 -1.06 9.30
CA PRO A 332 21.45 0.26 9.01
C PRO A 332 22.02 0.39 7.59
N ASN A 333 22.28 -0.73 6.92
CA ASN A 333 22.71 -0.79 5.52
C ASN A 333 21.56 -0.63 4.52
N PHE A 334 20.29 -0.68 4.96
CA PHE A 334 19.13 -0.43 4.11
C PHE A 334 18.79 1.07 4.04
N PRO A 335 18.09 1.53 2.99
CA PRO A 335 17.61 2.90 2.91
C PRO A 335 16.72 3.24 4.11
N SER A 336 17.06 4.32 4.83
CA SER A 336 16.34 4.71 6.04
C SER A 336 14.87 5.00 5.78
N THR A 337 14.02 4.54 6.70
CA THR A 337 12.57 4.83 6.75
C THR A 337 12.22 5.80 7.87
N ILE A 338 13.21 6.38 8.56
CA ILE A 338 12.98 7.29 9.69
C ILE A 338 12.59 8.68 9.18
N VAL A 339 11.48 9.21 9.71
CA VAL A 339 10.99 10.56 9.45
C VAL A 339 11.09 11.36 10.73
N ILE A 340 11.81 12.49 10.65
CA ILE A 340 11.97 13.44 11.77
C ILE A 340 10.97 14.61 11.64
N PRO A 341 10.60 15.27 12.75
CA PRO A 341 9.80 16.49 12.72
C PRO A 341 10.36 17.54 11.76
N GLY A 342 9.46 18.26 11.08
CA GLY A 342 9.81 19.25 10.07
C GLY A 342 10.13 18.70 8.67
N LYS A 343 10.34 17.38 8.53
CA LYS A 343 10.47 16.72 7.21
C LYS A 343 9.14 16.09 6.78
N THR A 344 8.92 16.05 5.46
CA THR A 344 7.73 15.41 4.87
C THR A 344 8.15 14.12 4.18
N TYR A 345 7.53 13.01 4.56
CA TYR A 345 7.56 11.77 3.81
C TYR A 345 6.70 11.92 2.55
N LEU A 346 7.21 11.46 1.41
CA LEU A 346 6.50 11.43 0.15
C LEU A 346 6.80 10.12 -0.57
N HIS A 347 5.75 9.35 -0.84
CA HIS A 347 5.83 8.18 -1.70
C HIS A 347 4.76 8.29 -2.78
N SER A 348 5.18 8.28 -4.05
CA SER A 348 4.28 8.33 -5.20
C SER A 348 4.40 7.07 -6.03
N VAL A 349 3.27 6.56 -6.49
CA VAL A 349 3.13 5.43 -7.40
C VAL A 349 2.30 5.86 -8.59
N LEU A 350 2.68 5.43 -9.79
CA LEU A 350 1.95 5.63 -11.02
C LEU A 350 1.79 4.28 -11.71
N TYR A 351 0.55 3.84 -11.80
CA TYR A 351 0.12 2.74 -12.65
C TYR A 351 -0.32 3.32 -13.99
N THR A 352 0.34 2.92 -15.08
CA THR A 352 -0.05 3.27 -16.45
C THR A 352 -0.54 2.00 -17.13
N PHE A 353 -1.83 1.96 -17.44
CA PHE A 353 -2.40 0.87 -18.20
C PHE A 353 -2.39 1.17 -19.69
N SER A 354 -2.17 0.14 -20.51
CA SER A 354 -2.32 0.20 -21.95
C SER A 354 -2.84 -1.12 -22.50
N ILE A 355 -3.21 -1.13 -23.78
CA ILE A 355 -3.80 -2.28 -24.44
C ILE A 355 -2.95 -2.62 -25.66
N LYS A 356 -2.45 -3.85 -25.72
CA LYS A 356 -1.83 -4.43 -26.92
C LYS A 356 -2.90 -5.22 -27.68
N LYS A 357 -3.08 -4.89 -28.95
CA LYS A 357 -4.00 -5.60 -29.85
C LYS A 357 -3.47 -6.99 -30.19
#